data_AF-A0A120GR28-F1
#
_entry.id   AF-A0A120GR28-F1
#
_cell.length_a   1.000
_cell.length_b   1.000
_cell.length_c   1.000
_cell.angle_alpha   90.00
_cell.angle_beta   90.00
_cell.angle_gamma   90.00
#
_symmetry.space_group_name_H-M   'P 1'
#
loop_
_entity.id
_entity.type
_entity.pdbx_description
1 polymer ?
#
loop_
_entity_poly.entity_id
_entity_poly.type
_entity_poly.pdbx_seq_one_letter_code
_entity_poly.pdbx_strand_id
1 'polypeptide(L)' 'MHAESQSENAAIFVNGTKLINGVARNLPLQTGMNRFEITVSDGISEAVTYTVVIEKLESGDNRLTSIGVISGLAGF' A
#
# COMPACT_ATOMS: atom_id res chain seq x y z
N MET A 1 25.46 10.32 -16.10
CA MET A 1 24.21 10.12 -16.85
C MET A 1 23.09 10.18 -15.82
N HIS A 2 22.31 11.27 -15.78
CA HIS A 2 21.18 11.39 -14.85
C HIS A 2 20.04 10.55 -15.41
N ALA A 3 19.59 9.55 -14.65
CA ALA A 3 18.52 8.61 -15.04
C ALA A 3 17.13 9.18 -14.71
N GLU A 4 16.92 10.46 -15.01
CA GLU A 4 15.65 11.15 -14.76
C GLU A 4 15.00 11.50 -16.09
N SER A 5 13.69 11.26 -16.21
CA SER A 5 12.94 11.66 -17.41
C SER A 5 12.91 13.19 -17.52
N GLN A 6 12.98 13.70 -18.75
CA GLN A 6 12.87 15.13 -19.04
C GLN A 6 11.42 15.58 -19.30
N SER A 7 10.46 14.66 -19.27
CA SER A 7 9.04 14.96 -19.51
C SER A 7 8.32 15.39 -18.23
N GLU A 8 7.57 16.49 -18.29
CA GLU A 8 6.67 16.92 -17.21
C GLU A 8 5.51 15.91 -16.97
N ASN A 9 5.26 15.02 -17.93
CA ASN A 9 4.25 13.98 -17.84
C ASN A 9 4.77 12.69 -17.17
N ALA A 10 6.05 12.62 -16.80
CA ALA A 10 6.60 11.47 -16.10
C ALA A 10 5.85 11.21 -14.78
N ALA A 11 5.50 9.95 -14.54
CA ALA A 11 4.66 9.57 -13.40
C ALA A 11 4.87 8.13 -12.98
N ILE A 12 4.68 7.89 -11.68
CA ILE A 12 4.57 6.56 -11.09
C ILE A 12 3.13 6.39 -10.59
N PHE A 13 2.53 5.25 -10.90
CA PHE A 13 1.22 4.85 -10.41
C PHE A 13 1.35 3.59 -9.56
N VAL A 14 0.63 3.54 -8.44
CA VAL A 14 0.47 2.32 -7.64
C VAL A 14 -1.00 1.96 -7.59
N ASN A 15 -1.33 0.75 -8.05
CA ASN A 15 -2.70 0.26 -8.23
C ASN A 15 -3.56 1.30 -9.00
N GLY A 16 -3.02 1.83 -10.10
CA GLY A 16 -3.66 2.84 -10.93
C GLY A 16 -3.73 4.26 -10.34
N THR A 17 -3.30 4.48 -9.09
CA THR A 17 -3.29 5.83 -8.49
C THR A 17 -1.94 6.50 -8.68
N LYS A 18 -1.92 7.72 -9.24
CA LYS A 18 -0.70 8.54 -9.40
C LYS A 18 -0.09 8.90 -8.04
N LEU A 19 1.21 8.70 -7.90
CA LEU A 19 2.00 9.18 -6.76
C LEU A 19 2.42 10.64 -6.96
N ILE A 20 2.56 11.37 -5.86
CA ILE A 20 3.09 12.73 -5.83
C ILE A 20 4.54 12.66 -5.38
N ASN A 21 5.43 13.35 -6.08
CA ASN A 21 6.86 13.35 -5.74
C ASN A 21 7.08 13.87 -4.31
N GLY A 22 7.93 13.17 -3.55
CA GLY A 22 8.24 13.50 -2.16
C GLY A 22 7.14 13.19 -1.14
N VAL A 23 5.98 12.67 -1.57
CA VAL A 23 4.86 12.35 -0.66
C VAL A 23 4.73 10.84 -0.50
N ALA A 24 4.96 10.36 0.72
CA ALA A 24 4.74 8.96 1.06
C ALA A 24 3.23 8.63 1.06
N ARG A 25 2.91 7.41 0.63
CA ARG A 25 1.54 6.88 0.65
C ARG A 25 1.50 5.58 1.42
N ASN A 26 0.55 5.46 2.34
CA ASN A 26 0.29 4.22 3.06
C ASN A 26 -0.55 3.28 2.19
N LEU A 27 -0.11 2.03 2.09
CA LEU A 27 -0.83 0.94 1.43
C LEU A 27 -1.16 -0.12 2.49
N PRO A 28 -2.44 -0.25 2.90
CA PRO A 28 -2.79 -1.22 3.93
C PRO A 28 -2.58 -2.65 3.44
N LEU A 29 -2.08 -3.51 4.32
CA LEU A 29 -1.88 -4.94 4.06
C LEU A 29 -2.95 -5.78 4.76
N GLN A 30 -3.54 -6.69 4.01
CA GLN A 30 -4.38 -7.77 4.51
C GLN A 30 -3.53 -8.99 4.83
N THR A 31 -3.97 -9.83 5.77
CA THR A 31 -3.33 -11.14 5.99
C THR A 31 -3.36 -11.95 4.69
N GLY A 32 -2.27 -12.65 4.38
CA GLY A 32 -2.06 -13.36 3.12
C GLY A 32 -1.32 -12.51 2.07
N MET A 33 -1.53 -12.86 0.80
CA MET A 33 -0.82 -12.25 -0.33
C MET A 33 -1.41 -10.91 -0.73
N ASN A 34 -0.58 -9.86 -0.73
CA ASN A 34 -0.94 -8.52 -1.19
C ASN A 34 -0.17 -8.24 -2.48
N ARG A 35 -0.89 -8.01 -3.58
CA ARG A 35 -0.30 -7.69 -4.88
C ARG A 35 -0.45 -6.20 -5.17
N PHE A 36 0.65 -5.55 -5.52
CA PHE A 36 0.70 -4.16 -5.93
C PHE A 36 1.24 -4.05 -7.36
N GLU A 37 0.53 -3.32 -8.20
CA GLU A 37 0.96 -3.02 -9.56
C GLU A 37 1.55 -1.61 -9.59
N ILE A 38 2.81 -1.53 -10.00
CA ILE A 38 3.57 -0.28 -10.08
C ILE A 38 3.80 0.01 -11.56
N THR A 39 3.09 1.01 -12.09
CA THR A 39 3.28 1.46 -13.46
C THR A 39 4.20 2.68 -13.46
N VAL A 40 5.30 2.59 -14.20
CA VAL A 40 6.29 3.65 -14.38
C VAL A 40 6.19 4.16 -15.80
N SER A 41 5.92 5.45 -15.96
CA SER A 41 5.93 6.13 -17.25
C SER A 41 6.96 7.26 -17.23
N ASP A 42 7.80 7.30 -18.26
CA ASP A 42 8.68 8.44 -18.54
C ASP A 42 7.93 9.59 -19.24
N GLY A 43 6.63 9.44 -19.52
CA GLY A 43 5.79 10.43 -20.20
C GLY A 43 6.04 10.55 -21.71
N ILE A 44 6.85 9.68 -22.31
CA ILE A 44 7.22 9.72 -23.75
C ILE A 44 7.05 8.31 -24.36
N SER A 45 7.65 7.31 -23.71
CA SER A 45 7.68 5.91 -24.12
C SER A 45 6.50 5.14 -23.52
N GLU A 46 6.33 3.90 -23.97
CA GLU A 46 5.38 2.97 -23.36
C GLU A 46 5.72 2.74 -21.88
N ALA A 47 4.70 2.74 -21.03
CA ALA A 47 4.88 2.56 -19.60
C ALA A 47 5.23 1.10 -19.27
N VAL A 48 6.11 0.92 -18.28
CA VAL A 48 6.50 -0.41 -17.78
C VAL A 48 5.75 -0.68 -16.48
N THR A 49 5.17 -1.88 -16.37
CA THR A 49 4.46 -2.30 -15.15
C THR A 49 5.22 -3.39 -14.41
N TYR A 50 5.50 -3.12 -13.15
CA TYR A 50 6.11 -4.04 -12.19
C TYR A 50 5.04 -4.58 -11.26
N THR A 51 5.23 -5.83 -10.83
CA THR A 51 4.43 -6.41 -9.76
C THR A 51 5.29 -6.54 -8.51
N VAL A 52 4.81 -5.98 -7.41
CA VAL A 52 5.32 -6.26 -6.06
C VAL A 52 4.31 -7.13 -5.34
N VAL A 53 4.78 -8.25 -4.78
CA VAL A 53 3.94 -9.16 -4.00
C VAL A 53 4.50 -9.23 -2.60
N ILE A 54 3.66 -8.93 -1.61
CA ILE A 54 3.99 -8.93 -0.19
C ILE A 54 3.10 -9.96 0.52
N GLU A 55 3.69 -10.97 1.12
CA GLU A 55 2.99 -11.87 2.03
C GLU A 55 2.99 -11.28 3.44
N LYS A 56 1.79 -11.03 3.99
CA LYS A 56 1.62 -10.69 5.39
C LYS A 56 1.12 -11.92 6.12
N LEU A 57 2.01 -12.55 6.88
CA LEU A 57 1.65 -13.68 7.73
C LEU A 57 0.59 -13.27 8.76
N GLU A 58 -0.28 -14.21 9.13
CA GLU A 58 -1.17 -14.03 10.26
C GLU A 58 -0.35 -13.80 11.53
N SER A 59 -0.82 -12.91 12.41
CA SER A 59 -0.16 -12.72 13.69
C SER A 59 -0.28 -14.00 14.50
N GLY A 60 0.85 -14.64 14.83
CA GLY A 60 0.89 -15.74 15.79
C GLY A 60 0.67 -15.28 17.24
N ASP A 61 0.53 -13.96 17.47
CA ASP A 61 0.31 -13.40 18.80
C ASP A 61 -1.16 -13.55 19.23
N ASN A 62 -1.45 -14.69 19.86
CA ASN A 62 -2.70 -14.98 20.56
C ASN A 62 -2.65 -14.56 22.05
N ARG A 63 -1.79 -13.61 22.45
CA ARG A 63 -1.69 -13.14 23.86
C ARG A 63 -2.85 -12.24 24.30
N LEU A 64 -3.91 -12.14 23.52
CA LEU A 64 -5.20 -11.60 23.99
C LEU A 64 -5.74 -12.50 25.09
N THR A 65 -5.38 -12.19 26.34
CA THR A 65 -5.75 -12.96 27.53
C THR A 65 -7.12 -12.57 28.08
N SER A 66 -7.67 -11.42 27.66
CA SER A 66 -9.00 -10.98 28.06
C SER A 66 -9.60 -10.03 27.02
N ILE A 67 -10.86 -10.27 26.66
CA ILE A 67 -11.73 -9.30 26.00
C ILE A 67 -12.93 -9.10 26.93
N GLY A 68 -13.04 -7.91 27.53
CA GLY A 68 -14.11 -7.58 28.48
C GLY A 68 -15.16 -6.70 27.81
N VAL A 69 -16.37 -7.23 27.60
CA VAL A 69 -17.53 -6.37 27.35
C VAL A 69 -18.01 -5.87 28.71
N ILE A 70 -17.82 -4.58 28.99
CA ILE A 70 -18.49 -3.95 30.13
C ILE A 70 -19.93 -3.71 29.66
N SER A 71 -20.83 -4.64 29.96
CA SER A 71 -22.26 -4.34 29.87
C SER A 71 -22.53 -3.21 30.86
N GLY A 72 -22.91 -2.05 30.33
CA GLY A 72 -23.32 -0.90 31.12
C GLY A 72 -24.39 -1.34 32.12
N LEU A 73 -24.11 -1.10 33.39
CA LEU A 73 -25.04 -1.25 34.49
C LEU A 73 -26.22 -0.29 34.25
N ALA A 74 -27.26 -0.74 33.56
CA ALA A 74 -28.55 -0.03 33.51
C ALA A 74 -29.44 -0.61 34.61
N GLY A 75 -29.07 -0.31 35.86
CA GLY A 75 -30.00 -0.39 36.98
C GLY A 75 -30.46 1.01 37.33
N PHE A 76 -31.69 1.36 36.95
CA PHE A 76 -32.65 2.22 37.66
C PHE A 76 -34.05 1.90 37.14
#